data_AF-X7YNY9-F1
#
_entry.id   AF-X7YNY9-F1
#
_cell.length_a   1.000
_cell.length_b   1.000
_cell.length_c   1.000
_cell.angle_alpha   90.00
_cell.angle_beta   90.00
_cell.angle_gamma   90.00
#
_symmetry.space_group_name_H-M   'P 1'
#
loop_
_entity.id
_entity.type
_entity.pdbx_description
1 polymer ?
#
loop_
_entity_poly.entity_id
_entity_poly.type
_entity_poly.pdbx_seq_one_letter_code
_entity_poly.pdbx_strand_id
1 'polypeptide(L)'
;MVELLALTPIFRRPLLFGAVAGLAVGTIGLWLESLWIGAVYHYPWPVSMWGEALAMAVPAAVLTGMCGAMLGMVLTGQRLPGRAASIAIVALTVLVVGAGVANGLHIRVPKQDTATITLTDLPSPPGRHMVSADVRINPPDLVSSRPDWLTILSWQGQMSDHRA
;
A
#
# COMPACT_ATOMS: atom_id res chain seq x y z
N MET A 1 21.57 -0.55 -2.77
CA MET A 1 21.42 0.94 -2.68
C MET A 1 22.13 1.51 -1.45
N VAL A 2 21.96 0.91 -0.27
CA VAL A 2 22.65 1.32 0.96
C VAL A 2 24.18 1.16 0.84
N GLU A 3 24.68 0.12 0.15
CA GLU A 3 26.13 -0.02 -0.08
C GLU A 3 26.72 1.10 -0.96
N LEU A 4 25.97 1.63 -1.93
CA LEU A 4 26.44 2.73 -2.78
C LEU A 4 26.50 4.05 -2.00
N LEU A 5 25.53 4.30 -1.12
CA LEU A 5 25.59 5.45 -0.21
C LEU A 5 26.78 5.34 0.76
N ALA A 6 27.19 4.13 1.14
CA ALA A 6 28.31 3.92 2.06
C ALA A 6 29.67 4.32 1.45
N LEU A 7 29.76 4.41 0.12
CA LEU A 7 30.93 4.92 -0.60
C LEU A 7 31.03 6.46 -0.59
N THR A 8 30.02 7.16 -0.10
CA THR A 8 30.00 8.62 -0.04
C THR A 8 30.44 9.14 1.33
N PRO A 9 31.02 10.36 1.42
CA PRO A 9 31.45 10.96 2.69
C PRO A 9 30.33 11.16 3.73
N ILE A 10 29.06 10.94 3.35
CA ILE A 10 27.89 10.89 4.23
C ILE A 10 28.01 9.79 5.29
N PHE A 11 28.77 8.71 5.04
CA PHE A 11 29.01 7.65 6.04
C PHE A 11 29.63 8.17 7.35
N ARG A 12 30.37 9.29 7.29
CA ARG A 12 30.94 9.94 8.50
C ARG A 12 29.89 10.61 9.39
N ARG A 13 28.64 10.72 8.94
CA ARG A 13 27.50 11.25 9.69
C ARG A 13 26.41 10.19 9.75
N PRO A 14 26.47 9.24 10.70
CA PRO A 14 25.62 8.05 10.70
C PRO A 14 24.13 8.35 10.64
N LEU A 15 23.65 9.35 11.37
CA LEU A 15 22.24 9.77 11.34
C LEU A 15 21.80 10.27 9.96
N LEU A 16 22.66 11.06 9.31
CA LEU A 16 22.37 11.65 8.00
C LEU A 16 22.42 10.56 6.91
N PHE A 17 23.35 9.62 7.06
CA PHE A 17 23.38 8.39 6.27
C PHE A 17 22.09 7.59 6.41
N GLY A 18 21.64 7.33 7.65
CA GLY A 18 20.39 6.62 7.92
C GLY A 18 19.16 7.33 7.33
N ALA A 19 19.09 8.66 7.46
CA ALA A 19 17.99 9.45 6.90
C ALA A 19 17.96 9.39 5.36
N VAL A 20 19.11 9.55 4.70
CA VAL A 20 19.22 9.48 3.23
C VAL A 20 18.95 8.07 2.71
N ALA A 21 19.46 7.05 3.40
CA ALA A 21 19.17 5.65 3.09
C ALA A 21 17.66 5.37 3.21
N GLY A 22 17.04 5.84 4.30
CA GLY A 22 15.59 5.73 4.49
C GLY A 22 14.79 6.45 3.41
N LEU A 23 15.19 7.66 3.02
CA LEU A 23 14.56 8.41 1.93
C LEU A 23 14.66 7.64 0.60
N ALA A 24 15.84 7.12 0.29
CA ALA A 24 16.08 6.35 -0.93
C ALA A 24 15.24 5.07 -0.96
N VAL A 25 15.15 4.34 0.16
CA VAL A 25 14.31 3.14 0.28
C VAL A 25 12.82 3.50 0.15
N GLY A 26 12.35 4.53 0.85
CA GLY A 26 10.95 4.94 0.83
C GLY A 26 10.47 5.51 -0.51
N THR A 27 11.38 5.97 -1.37
CA THR A 27 11.04 6.53 -2.69
C THR A 27 11.33 5.54 -3.81
N ILE A 28 12.59 5.13 -3.97
CA ILE A 28 13.01 4.25 -5.07
C ILE A 28 12.51 2.83 -4.82
N GLY A 29 12.51 2.36 -3.56
CA GLY A 29 11.93 1.06 -3.23
C GLY A 29 10.43 1.01 -3.55
N LEU A 30 9.68 2.05 -3.17
CA LEU A 30 8.26 2.18 -3.52
C LEU A 30 8.05 2.25 -5.04
N TRP A 31 8.95 2.94 -5.76
CA TRP A 31 8.87 3.00 -7.21
C TRP A 31 9.15 1.67 -7.90
N LEU A 32 10.15 0.92 -7.45
CA LEU A 32 10.40 -0.43 -7.95
C LEU A 32 9.21 -1.36 -7.66
N GLU A 33 8.60 -1.24 -6.48
CA GLU A 33 7.39 -1.99 -6.12
C GLU A 33 6.24 -1.66 -7.08
N SER A 34 6.07 -0.39 -7.46
CA SER A 34 5.04 0.00 -8.43
C SER A 34 5.24 -0.62 -9.82
N LEU A 35 6.49 -0.79 -10.26
CA LEU A 35 6.80 -1.46 -11.53
C LEU A 35 6.48 -2.95 -11.47
N TRP A 36 6.82 -3.60 -10.34
CA TRP A 36 6.49 -4.99 -10.09
C TRP A 36 4.98 -5.22 -10.09
N ILE A 37 4.24 -4.36 -9.38
CA ILE A 37 2.78 -4.43 -9.32
C ILE A 37 2.18 -4.24 -10.71
N GLY A 38 2.68 -3.27 -11.48
CA GLY A 38 2.24 -3.05 -12.86
C GLY A 38 2.52 -4.23 -13.80
N ALA A 39 3.54 -5.05 -13.52
CA ALA A 39 3.87 -6.21 -14.33
C ALA A 39 3.09 -7.48 -13.91
N VAL A 40 2.77 -7.64 -12.63
CA VAL A 40 2.24 -8.90 -12.07
C VAL A 40 0.75 -8.84 -11.76
N TYR A 41 0.22 -7.70 -11.36
CA TYR A 41 -1.17 -7.58 -10.90
C TYR A 41 -2.08 -7.05 -11.99
N HIS A 42 -3.31 -7.59 -12.04
CA HIS A 42 -4.33 -7.15 -12.99
C HIS A 42 -4.84 -5.73 -12.70
N TYR A 43 -4.74 -5.29 -11.44
CA TYR A 43 -5.12 -3.95 -10.99
C TYR A 43 -3.87 -3.16 -10.58
N PRO A 44 -3.21 -2.47 -11.53
CA PRO A 44 -2.07 -1.62 -11.21
C PRO A 44 -2.51 -0.44 -10.34
N TRP A 45 -1.56 0.12 -9.59
CA TRP A 45 -1.83 1.29 -8.76
C TRP A 45 -2.14 2.51 -9.64
N PRO A 46 -3.21 3.28 -9.33
CA PRO A 46 -3.54 4.49 -10.04
C PRO A 46 -2.58 5.59 -9.59
N VAL A 47 -2.41 6.60 -10.45
CA VAL A 47 -1.53 7.73 -10.12
C VAL A 47 -2.03 8.50 -8.89
N SER A 48 -3.34 8.47 -8.61
CA SER A 48 -3.97 9.10 -7.45
C SER A 48 -3.44 8.58 -6.10
N MET A 49 -3.05 7.30 -6.02
CA MET A 49 -2.52 6.72 -4.77
C MET A 49 -1.14 7.22 -4.38
N TRP A 50 -0.35 7.73 -5.33
CA TRP A 50 1.05 8.07 -5.08
C TRP A 50 1.24 9.17 -4.04
N GLY A 51 0.32 10.15 -4.00
CA GLY A 51 0.38 11.23 -3.03
C GLY A 51 0.31 10.72 -1.60
N GLU A 52 -0.67 9.86 -1.33
CA GLU A 52 -0.86 9.24 -0.01
C GLU A 52 0.24 8.22 0.30
N ALA A 53 0.60 7.37 -0.67
CA ALA A 53 1.64 6.36 -0.51
C ALA A 53 2.99 6.99 -0.14
N LEU A 54 3.40 8.06 -0.83
CA LEU A 54 4.65 8.77 -0.52
C LEU A 54 4.55 9.52 0.82
N ALA A 55 3.42 10.13 1.12
CA ALA A 55 3.21 10.85 2.38
C ALA A 55 3.32 9.92 3.60
N MET A 56 2.94 8.66 3.46
CA MET A 56 3.06 7.66 4.54
C MET A 56 4.43 6.96 4.54
N ALA A 57 4.90 6.53 3.37
CA ALA A 57 6.12 5.71 3.26
C ALA A 57 7.41 6.51 3.54
N VAL A 58 7.53 7.73 3.01
CA VAL A 58 8.78 8.49 3.10
C VAL A 58 9.13 8.87 4.55
N PRO A 59 8.22 9.48 5.34
CA PRO A 59 8.54 9.81 6.73
C PRO A 59 8.86 8.58 7.57
N ALA A 60 8.10 7.49 7.39
CA ALA A 60 8.32 6.23 8.09
C ALA A 60 9.70 5.62 7.75
N ALA A 61 10.07 5.59 6.47
CA ALA A 61 11.34 5.04 6.02
C ALA A 61 12.54 5.87 6.50
N VAL A 62 12.44 7.20 6.45
CA VAL A 62 13.50 8.12 6.97
C VAL A 62 13.70 7.92 8.47
N LEU A 63 12.63 7.92 9.25
CA LEU A 63 12.68 7.76 10.70
C LEU A 63 13.21 6.39 11.11
N THR A 64 12.78 5.33 10.43
CA THR A 64 13.28 3.96 10.63
C THR A 64 14.76 3.86 10.23
N GLY A 65 15.17 4.52 9.15
CA GLY A 65 16.57 4.60 8.73
C GLY A 65 17.46 5.30 9.76
N MET A 66 16.97 6.37 10.40
CA MET A 66 17.67 7.01 11.52
C MET A 66 17.75 6.11 12.76
N CYS A 67 16.69 5.35 13.08
CA CYS A 67 16.75 4.32 14.13
C CYS A 67 17.79 3.24 13.81
N GLY A 68 17.85 2.76 12.57
CA GLY A 68 18.86 1.80 12.12
C GLY A 68 20.28 2.35 12.23
N ALA A 69 20.48 3.65 11.92
CA ALA A 69 21.77 4.31 12.12
C ALA A 69 22.16 4.39 13.60
N MET A 70 21.21 4.67 14.50
CA MET A 70 21.47 4.64 15.94
C MET A 70 21.86 3.24 16.43
N LEU A 71 21.20 2.20 15.93
CA LEU A 71 21.58 0.82 16.20
C LEU A 71 23.01 0.53 15.70
N GLY A 72 23.33 0.94 14.47
CA GLY A 72 24.69 0.80 13.91
C GLY A 72 25.76 1.56 14.71
N MET A 73 25.44 2.75 15.23
CA MET A 73 26.34 3.49 16.11
C MET A 73 26.64 2.72 17.40
N VAL A 74 25.62 2.11 18.02
CA VAL A 74 25.82 1.28 19.23
C VAL A 74 26.71 0.07 18.93
N LEU A 75 26.43 -0.65 17.83
CA LEU A 75 27.19 -1.84 17.44
C LEU A 75 28.65 -1.54 17.07
N THR A 76 28.94 -0.32 16.63
CA THR A 76 30.29 0.14 16.26
C THR A 76 30.98 0.92 17.38
N GLY A 77 30.38 0.98 18.58
CA GLY A 77 30.95 1.68 19.74
C GLY A 77 30.98 3.22 19.60
N GLN A 78 30.21 3.78 18.65
CA GLN A 78 30.10 5.22 18.46
C GLN A 78 29.13 5.84 19.47
N ARG A 79 29.37 7.11 19.79
CA ARG A 79 28.48 7.86 20.68
C ARG A 79 27.16 8.17 19.99
N LEU A 80 26.06 7.82 20.66
CA LEU A 80 24.72 8.21 20.24
C LEU A 80 24.54 9.74 20.32
N PRO A 81 23.59 10.30 19.54
CA PRO A 81 23.12 11.66 19.78
C PRO A 81 22.59 11.80 21.20
N GLY A 82 22.47 13.05 21.68
CA GLY A 82 22.01 13.34 23.04
C GLY A 82 20.71 12.60 23.39
N ARG A 83 20.58 12.16 24.65
CA ARG A 83 19.47 11.30 25.12
C ARG A 83 18.08 11.77 24.66
N ALA A 84 17.82 13.07 24.74
CA ALA A 84 16.55 13.66 24.31
C ALA A 84 16.30 13.48 22.79
N ALA A 85 17.32 13.68 21.96
CA ALA A 85 17.22 13.49 20.51
C ALA A 85 16.98 12.03 20.15
N SER A 86 17.69 11.09 20.78
CA SER A 86 17.50 9.65 20.57
C SER A 86 16.07 9.22 20.90
N ILE A 87 15.55 9.65 22.05
CA ILE A 87 14.17 9.35 22.47
C ILE A 87 13.18 9.98 21.50
N ALA A 88 13.39 11.24 21.10
CA ALA A 88 12.51 11.93 20.17
C ALA A 88 12.44 11.23 18.81
N ILE A 89 13.58 10.78 18.26
CA ILE A 89 13.61 10.03 17.00
C ILE A 89 12.79 8.76 17.13
N VAL A 90 13.03 7.94 18.16
CA VAL A 90 12.30 6.68 18.36
C VAL A 90 10.80 6.91 18.54
N ALA A 91 10.42 7.86 19.40
CA ALA A 91 9.02 8.17 19.66
C ALA A 91 8.31 8.67 18.39
N LEU A 92 8.97 9.53 17.61
CA LEU A 92 8.44 10.03 16.34
C LEU A 92 8.29 8.89 15.32
N THR A 93 9.25 7.95 15.23
CA THR A 93 9.13 6.76 14.39
C THR A 93 7.88 5.97 14.74
N VAL A 94 7.65 5.69 16.03
CA VAL A 94 6.46 4.95 16.49
C VAL A 94 5.18 5.69 16.14
N LEU A 95 5.14 7.01 16.35
CA LEU A 95 3.96 7.83 16.03
C LEU A 95 3.65 7.84 14.54
N VAL A 96 4.65 8.01 13.67
CA VAL A 96 4.45 8.05 12.22
C VAL A 96 4.01 6.70 11.68
N VAL A 97 4.62 5.60 12.13
CA VAL A 97 4.20 4.25 11.73
C VAL A 97 2.78 3.96 12.23
N GLY A 98 2.46 4.31 13.48
CA GLY A 98 1.13 4.16 14.04
C GLY A 98 0.07 4.98 13.28
N ALA A 99 0.39 6.21 12.91
CA ALA A 99 -0.48 7.06 12.09
C ALA A 99 -0.71 6.46 10.70
N GLY A 100 0.33 5.91 10.06
CA GLY A 100 0.21 5.20 8.78
C GLY A 100 -0.71 3.98 8.87
N VAL A 101 -0.58 3.18 9.93
CA VAL A 101 -1.47 2.03 10.18
C VAL A 101 -2.91 2.49 10.44
N ALA A 102 -3.11 3.52 11.26
CA ALA A 102 -4.44 4.06 11.55
C ALA A 102 -5.10 4.61 10.28
N ASN A 103 -4.35 5.28 9.41
CA ASN A 103 -4.82 5.75 8.12
C ASN A 103 -5.21 4.59 7.20
N GLY A 104 -4.39 3.54 7.12
CA GLY A 104 -4.71 2.34 6.33
C GLY A 104 -5.93 1.56 6.83
N LEU A 105 -6.24 1.65 8.13
CA LEU A 105 -7.44 1.04 8.74
C LEU A 105 -8.67 1.94 8.65
N HIS A 106 -8.53 3.20 8.21
CA HIS A 106 -9.63 4.14 8.11
C HIS A 106 -10.43 3.92 6.82
N ILE A 107 -11.26 2.88 6.82
CA ILE A 107 -12.14 2.56 5.69
C ILE A 107 -13.50 3.21 5.90
N ARG A 108 -13.91 4.07 4.96
CA ARG A 108 -15.28 4.60 4.91
C ARG A 108 -16.14 3.72 4.03
N VAL A 109 -17.04 2.96 4.65
CA VAL A 109 -18.11 2.24 3.95
C VAL A 109 -19.34 3.16 3.92
N PRO A 110 -19.79 3.60 2.74
CA PRO A 110 -21.04 4.36 2.64
C PRO A 110 -22.22 3.50 3.13
N LYS A 111 -23.01 4.02 4.08
CA LYS A 111 -24.10 3.26 4.71
C LYS A 111 -25.46 3.37 4.00
N GLN A 112 -25.58 4.25 3.00
CA GLN A 112 -26.86 4.57 2.35
C GLN A 112 -26.87 4.17 0.85
N ASP A 113 -25.82 3.52 0.39
CA ASP A 113 -25.68 3.14 -1.01
C ASP A 113 -26.19 1.72 -1.21
N THR A 114 -27.06 1.54 -2.20
CA THR A 114 -27.74 0.27 -2.47
C THR A 114 -27.34 -0.22 -3.86
N ALA A 115 -27.05 -1.51 -3.98
CA ALA A 115 -26.94 -2.17 -5.27
C ALA A 115 -28.14 -3.12 -5.44
N THR A 116 -28.92 -2.93 -6.50
CA THR A 116 -30.00 -3.83 -6.87
C THR A 116 -29.51 -4.75 -7.97
N ILE A 117 -29.58 -6.07 -7.74
CA ILE A 117 -29.19 -7.10 -8.69
C ILE A 117 -30.47 -7.80 -9.16
N THR A 118 -30.75 -7.77 -10.45
CA THR A 118 -31.89 -8.45 -11.07
C THR A 118 -31.37 -9.54 -12.00
N LEU A 119 -31.75 -10.78 -11.72
CA LEU A 119 -31.38 -11.94 -12.53
C LEU A 119 -32.56 -12.33 -13.42
N THR A 120 -32.32 -12.47 -14.72
CA THR A 120 -33.32 -12.90 -15.70
C THR A 120 -32.85 -14.15 -16.40
N ASP A 121 -33.65 -15.22 -16.36
CA ASP A 121 -33.30 -16.50 -16.97
C ASP A 121 -33.19 -16.38 -18.50
N LEU A 122 -32.18 -17.04 -19.05
CA LEU A 122 -31.92 -17.11 -20.49
C LEU A 122 -32.12 -18.54 -21.00
N PRO A 123 -32.54 -18.72 -22.26
CA PRO A 123 -32.64 -20.04 -22.87
C PRO A 123 -31.32 -20.80 -22.74
N SER A 124 -31.36 -21.97 -22.09
CA SER A 124 -30.16 -22.71 -21.72
C SER A 124 -30.21 -24.16 -22.22
N PRO A 125 -29.07 -24.74 -22.67
CA PRO A 125 -28.98 -26.16 -22.99
C PRO A 125 -29.34 -27.04 -21.79
N PRO A 126 -29.81 -28.28 -22.00
CA PRO A 126 -30.12 -29.22 -20.92
C PRO A 126 -28.93 -29.37 -19.96
N GLY A 127 -29.18 -29.22 -18.65
CA GLY A 127 -28.15 -29.32 -17.61
C GLY A 127 -27.31 -28.05 -17.39
N ARG A 128 -27.62 -26.93 -18.05
CA ARG A 128 -27.00 -25.61 -17.81
C ARG A 128 -28.07 -24.58 -17.45
N HIS A 129 -27.72 -23.63 -16.58
CA HIS A 129 -28.56 -22.49 -16.24
C HIS A 129 -27.81 -21.21 -16.58
N MET A 130 -28.34 -20.43 -17.51
CA MET A 130 -27.81 -19.13 -17.89
C MET A 130 -28.77 -18.04 -17.41
N VAL A 131 -28.21 -17.01 -16.81
CA VAL A 131 -28.94 -15.83 -16.35
C VAL A 131 -28.27 -14.57 -16.86
N SER A 132 -29.06 -13.59 -17.26
CA SER A 132 -28.62 -12.21 -17.44
C SER A 132 -28.69 -11.51 -16.09
N ALA A 133 -27.61 -10.85 -15.66
CA ALA A 133 -27.58 -10.07 -14.43
C ALA A 133 -27.57 -8.58 -14.78
N ASP A 134 -28.61 -7.86 -14.37
CA ASP A 134 -28.66 -6.40 -14.37
C ASP A 134 -28.29 -5.90 -12.97
N VAL A 135 -27.27 -5.05 -12.88
CA VAL A 135 -26.74 -4.52 -11.62
C VAL A 135 -26.87 -3.01 -11.64
N ARG A 136 -27.79 -2.49 -10.82
CA ARG A 136 -28.05 -1.06 -10.68
C ARG A 136 -27.54 -0.53 -9.34
N ILE A 137 -26.62 0.42 -9.39
CA ILE A 137 -26.04 1.07 -8.22
C ILE A 137 -26.82 2.37 -7.94
N ASN A 138 -27.15 2.62 -6.68
CA ASN A 138 -27.83 3.82 -6.19
C ASN A 138 -27.07 4.39 -4.98
N PRO A 139 -26.76 5.69 -4.94
CA PRO A 139 -27.13 6.71 -5.91
C PRO A 139 -26.34 6.60 -7.24
N PRO A 140 -26.86 7.09 -8.38
CA PRO A 140 -26.25 6.90 -9.69
C PRO A 140 -24.86 7.54 -9.85
N ASP A 141 -24.55 8.50 -8.98
CA ASP A 141 -23.29 9.23 -8.88
C ASP A 141 -22.28 8.57 -7.92
N LEU A 142 -22.63 7.42 -7.32
CA LEU A 142 -21.71 6.66 -6.46
C LEU A 142 -20.43 6.27 -7.21
N VAL A 143 -20.58 5.83 -8.45
CA VAL A 143 -19.45 5.60 -9.34
C VAL A 143 -19.12 6.92 -10.02
N SER A 144 -18.00 7.52 -9.60
CA SER A 144 -17.42 8.70 -10.25
C SER A 144 -17.32 8.50 -11.76
N SER A 145 -17.45 9.59 -12.53
CA SER A 145 -17.20 9.62 -13.98
C SER A 145 -15.77 9.20 -14.37
N ARG A 146 -14.83 9.22 -13.41
CA ARG A 146 -13.47 8.69 -13.53
C ARG A 146 -13.13 7.91 -12.26
N PRO A 147 -13.59 6.65 -12.13
CA PRO A 147 -13.28 5.84 -10.96
C PRO A 147 -11.84 5.35 -11.05
N ASP A 148 -11.12 5.34 -9.92
CA ASP A 148 -9.77 4.77 -9.87
C ASP A 148 -9.80 3.26 -10.15
N TRP A 149 -10.82 2.56 -9.63
CA TRP A 149 -11.16 1.20 -10.02
C TRP A 149 -12.67 0.93 -9.91
N LEU A 150 -13.15 0.04 -10.78
CA LEU A 150 -14.46 -0.58 -10.68
C LEU A 150 -14.32 -2.05 -11.11
N THR A 151 -14.76 -2.95 -10.24
CA THR A 151 -14.70 -4.39 -10.51
C THR A 151 -16.02 -5.04 -10.13
N ILE A 152 -16.55 -5.86 -11.05
CA ILE A 152 -17.67 -6.77 -10.79
C ILE A 152 -17.10 -8.18 -10.74
N LEU A 153 -17.12 -8.81 -9.56
CA LEU A 153 -16.66 -10.17 -9.36
C LEU A 153 -17.88 -11.10 -9.33
N SER A 154 -17.91 -12.09 -10.22
CA SER A 154 -18.86 -13.19 -10.15
C SER A 154 -18.17 -14.43 -9.58
N TRP A 155 -18.70 -14.97 -8.49
CA TRP A 155 -18.28 -16.27 -7.99
C TRP A 155 -19.33 -17.32 -8.37
N GLN A 156 -18.95 -18.23 -9.26
CA GLN A 156 -19.68 -19.49 -9.46
C GLN A 156 -19.09 -20.46 -8.43
N GLY A 157 -19.92 -21.01 -7.55
CA GLY A 157 -19.48 -21.94 -6.51
C GLY A 157 -18.82 -23.21 -7.06
N GLN A 158 -18.66 -24.22 -6.21
CA GLN A 158 -17.99 -25.47 -6.58
C GLN A 158 -18.64 -26.11 -7.82
N MET A 159 -17.91 -26.12 -8.94
CA MET A 159 -18.29 -26.92 -10.12
C MET A 159 -18.10 -28.39 -9.73
N SER A 160 -19.18 -29.17 -9.73
CA SER A 160 -19.07 -30.62 -9.58
C SER A 160 -18.32 -31.18 -10.78
N ASP A 161 -17.09 -31.66 -10.54
CA ASP A 161 -16.20 -32.24 -11.54
C ASP A 161 -16.83 -33.54 -12.07
N HIS A 162 -17.55 -33.45 -13.18
CA HIS A 162 -18.07 -34.63 -13.90
C HIS A 162 -17.00 -35.11 -14.89
N ARG A 163 -15.87 -35.59 -14.35
CA ARG A 163 -14.95 -36.42 -15.15
C ARG A 163 -15.61 -37.79 -15.30
N ALA A 164 -16.03 -38.05 -16.53
CA ALA A 164 -16.53 -39.34 -17.02
C ALA A 164 -15.45 -40.42 -16.98
#